data_AF-A0A5C4VGC8-F1
#
_entry.id   AF-A0A5C4VGC8-F1
#
_cell.length_a   1.000
_cell.length_b   1.000
_cell.length_c   1.000
_cell.angle_alpha   90.00
_cell.angle_beta   90.00
_cell.angle_gamma   90.00
#
_symmetry.space_group_name_H-M   'P 1'
#
loop_
_entity.id
_entity.type
_entity.pdbx_description
1 polymer ?
#
loop_
_entity_poly.entity_id
_entity_poly.type
_entity_poly.pdbx_seq_one_letter_code
_entity_poly.pdbx_strand_id
1 'polypeptide(L)'
;MPPANLSETEYLRHIELLARDVIHAANEEGWLTYDRDATPATALHRAVNELARQIHHYHFSGDGCLEDDLPPMQLAGIVLLHPKTIPPDMEGTYEEICTRLGIPPAADGWAVWNTWGDDRQPISVILADTDGTEGILTDWAHGIEVYPPAPLPAQVVLTRQGWLTPMTLSPLSTRKLGITRPPYWTPNASGGGTPAPG
;
A
#
# COMPACT_ATOMS: atom_id res chain seq x y z
N MET A 1 0.76 30.40 -0.73
CA MET A 1 1.46 30.97 0.44
C MET A 1 1.47 29.90 1.52
N PRO A 2 2.63 29.49 2.04
CA PRO A 2 2.67 28.57 3.17
C PRO A 2 2.03 29.24 4.40
N PRO A 3 1.30 28.50 5.25
CA PRO A 3 0.69 29.05 6.45
C PRO A 3 1.78 29.55 7.41
N ALA A 4 1.60 30.77 7.92
CA ALA A 4 2.54 31.36 8.87
C ALA A 4 2.42 30.65 10.23
N ASN A 5 3.56 30.18 10.75
CA ASN A 5 3.79 29.41 11.98
C ASN A 5 3.63 27.88 11.90
N LEU A 6 4.24 27.24 10.90
CA LEU A 6 4.60 25.83 11.03
C LEU A 6 5.78 25.71 12.00
N SER A 7 5.72 24.73 12.92
CA SER A 7 6.90 24.29 13.65
C SER A 7 7.95 23.74 12.68
N GLU A 8 9.21 23.68 13.10
CA GLU A 8 10.31 23.19 12.27
C GLU A 8 10.03 21.77 11.72
N THR A 9 9.47 20.89 12.56
CA THR A 9 9.05 19.54 12.16
C THR A 9 7.94 19.55 11.12
N GLU A 10 6.92 20.41 11.28
CA GLU A 10 5.84 20.53 10.30
C GLU A 10 6.32 21.13 8.97
N TYR A 11 7.32 22.00 9.03
CA TYR A 11 7.96 22.57 7.84
C TYR A 11 8.76 21.51 7.07
N LEU A 12 9.53 20.67 7.78
CA LEU A 12 10.24 19.54 7.18
C LEU A 12 9.27 18.52 6.58
N ARG A 13 8.15 18.24 7.27
CA ARG A 13 7.06 17.38 6.75
C ARG A 13 6.45 17.95 5.48
N HIS A 14 6.23 19.27 5.42
CA HIS A 14 5.70 19.91 4.22
C HIS A 14 6.67 19.81 3.04
N ILE A 15 7.98 19.94 3.29
CA ILE A 15 9.02 19.77 2.26
C ILE A 15 9.04 18.32 1.74
N GLU A 16 8.93 17.33 2.62
CA GLU A 16 8.90 15.92 2.20
C GLU A 16 7.68 15.64 1.31
N LEU A 17 6.48 16.11 1.69
CA LEU A 17 5.27 15.96 0.88
C LEU A 17 5.44 16.59 -0.51
N LEU A 18 5.93 17.84 -0.58
CA LEU A 18 6.19 18.50 -1.86
C LEU A 18 7.21 17.75 -2.71
N ALA A 19 8.19 17.11 -2.08
CA ALA A 19 9.19 16.33 -2.80
C ALA A 19 8.63 14.99 -3.31
N ARG A 20 7.71 14.36 -2.58
CA ARG A 20 6.92 13.21 -3.06
C ARG A 20 6.02 13.60 -4.24
N ASP A 21 5.37 14.76 -4.19
CA ASP A 21 4.55 15.26 -5.30
C ASP A 21 5.37 15.42 -6.59
N VAL A 22 6.60 15.95 -6.48
CA VAL A 22 7.53 16.08 -7.62
C VAL A 22 7.91 14.71 -8.19
N ILE A 23 8.15 13.71 -7.33
CA ILE A 23 8.47 12.34 -7.77
C ILE A 23 7.26 11.72 -8.46
N HIS A 24 6.06 11.86 -7.91
CA HIS A 24 4.83 11.33 -8.48
C HIS A 24 4.57 11.90 -9.88
N ALA A 25 4.64 13.24 -10.02
CA ALA A 25 4.49 13.90 -11.32
C ALA A 25 5.54 13.41 -12.33
N ALA A 26 6.79 13.24 -11.91
CA ALA A 26 7.84 12.70 -12.77
C ALA A 26 7.63 11.22 -13.16
N ASN A 27 7.01 10.42 -12.28
CA ASN A 27 6.65 9.04 -12.58
C ASN A 27 5.54 8.96 -13.63
N GLU A 28 4.50 9.79 -13.50
CA GLU A 28 3.40 9.88 -14.47
C GLU A 28 3.90 10.25 -15.87
N GLU A 29 4.93 11.10 -15.95
CA GLU A 29 5.57 11.47 -17.22
C GLU A 29 6.60 10.44 -17.71
N GLY A 30 6.83 9.36 -16.97
CA GLY A 30 7.78 8.29 -17.32
C GLY A 30 9.25 8.73 -17.23
N TRP A 31 9.56 9.74 -16.41
CA TRP A 31 10.90 10.30 -16.28
C TRP A 31 11.79 9.51 -15.32
N LEU A 32 11.18 8.70 -14.44
CA LEU A 32 11.91 8.02 -13.38
C LEU A 32 12.71 6.82 -13.91
N THR A 33 14.00 6.84 -13.63
CA THR A 33 14.91 5.73 -13.88
C THR A 33 15.74 5.49 -12.63
N TYR A 34 15.46 4.41 -11.92
CA TYR A 34 16.13 4.06 -10.66
C TYR A 34 17.48 3.36 -10.86
N ASP A 35 17.83 3.04 -12.11
CA ASP A 35 19.15 2.53 -12.45
C ASP A 35 20.18 3.67 -12.40
N ARG A 36 21.29 3.45 -11.68
CA ARG A 36 22.39 4.42 -11.55
C ARG A 36 23.09 4.70 -12.88
N ASP A 37 22.98 3.76 -13.83
CA ASP A 37 23.62 3.84 -15.14
C ASP A 37 22.66 4.26 -16.26
N ALA A 38 21.36 4.46 -15.95
CA ALA A 38 20.44 5.07 -16.90
C ALA A 38 20.91 6.49 -17.20
N THR A 39 20.94 6.86 -18.49
CA THR A 39 21.36 8.20 -18.91
C THR A 39 20.14 9.11 -19.01
N PRO A 40 19.80 9.91 -17.98
CA PRO A 40 18.71 10.87 -18.08
C PRO A 40 19.00 11.94 -19.14
N ALA A 41 17.96 12.27 -19.91
CA ALA A 41 18.05 13.19 -21.05
C ALA A 41 18.40 14.64 -20.66
N THR A 42 18.16 15.07 -19.41
CA THR A 42 18.38 16.45 -18.97
C THR A 42 18.93 16.56 -17.53
N ALA A 43 19.50 17.72 -17.18
CA ALA A 43 19.97 18.00 -15.82
C ALA A 43 18.83 18.02 -14.78
N LEU A 44 17.61 18.40 -15.19
CA LEU A 44 16.42 18.34 -14.35
C LEU A 44 16.04 16.88 -14.07
N HIS A 45 16.00 16.02 -15.08
CA HIS A 45 15.70 14.59 -14.89
C HIS A 45 16.73 13.92 -13.97
N ARG A 46 18.01 14.30 -14.06
CA ARG A 46 19.03 13.86 -13.07
C ARG A 46 18.67 14.28 -11.65
N ALA A 47 18.35 15.55 -11.46
CA ALA A 47 18.04 16.06 -10.13
C ALA A 47 16.78 15.41 -9.54
N VAL A 48 15.77 15.17 -10.36
CA VAL A 48 14.54 14.48 -9.97
C VAL A 48 14.78 13.01 -9.66
N ASN A 49 15.56 12.29 -10.49
CA ASN A 49 15.94 10.91 -10.22
C ASN A 49 16.79 10.77 -8.97
N GLU A 50 17.73 11.68 -8.73
CA GLU A 50 18.48 11.71 -7.48
C GLU A 50 17.57 12.05 -6.29
N LEU A 51 16.66 13.01 -6.41
CA LEU A 51 15.68 13.30 -5.36
C LEU A 51 14.80 12.08 -5.06
N ALA A 52 14.30 11.40 -6.10
CA ALA A 52 13.56 10.14 -5.98
C ALA A 52 14.38 9.09 -5.27
N ARG A 53 15.66 8.91 -5.67
CA ARG A 53 16.58 7.97 -5.05
C ARG A 53 16.86 8.33 -3.59
N GLN A 54 17.04 9.60 -3.25
CA GLN A 54 17.30 10.01 -1.87
C GLN A 54 16.04 9.87 -1.01
N ILE A 55 14.85 10.20 -1.51
CA ILE A 55 13.60 9.96 -0.76
C ILE A 55 13.35 8.45 -0.59
N HIS A 56 13.75 7.66 -1.58
CA HIS A 56 13.61 6.20 -1.56
C HIS A 56 14.73 5.47 -0.79
N HIS A 57 15.88 6.09 -0.52
CA HIS A 57 17.07 5.42 0.04
C HIS A 57 17.82 6.18 1.15
N TYR A 58 17.48 7.43 1.47
CA TYR A 58 18.08 8.13 2.60
C TYR A 58 17.25 7.88 3.84
N HIS A 59 17.77 6.98 4.67
CA HIS A 59 17.21 6.59 5.95
C HIS A 59 18.00 7.29 7.07
N PHE A 60 17.34 8.04 7.95
CA PHE A 60 17.89 8.39 9.26
C PHE A 60 17.15 7.64 10.37
N SER A 61 17.86 7.30 11.44
CA SER A 61 17.23 6.61 12.59
C SER A 61 16.04 7.42 13.09
N GLY A 62 14.85 6.84 13.00
CA GLY A 62 13.58 7.46 13.40
C GLY A 62 12.84 8.25 12.31
N ASP A 63 13.24 8.19 11.03
CA ASP A 63 12.51 8.82 9.92
C ASP A 63 11.30 8.03 9.42
N GLY A 64 11.22 6.77 9.83
CA GLY A 64 10.16 5.90 9.40
C GLY A 64 10.19 5.60 7.90
N CYS A 65 11.29 5.05 7.40
CA CYS A 65 11.21 4.09 6.29
C CYS A 65 12.18 2.92 6.54
N LEU A 66 11.63 1.70 6.45
CA LEU A 66 12.25 0.37 6.63
C LEU A 66 13.40 0.33 7.66
N GLU A 67 13.05 0.37 8.94
CA GLU A 67 13.80 -0.49 9.85
C GLU A 67 13.53 -1.92 9.39
N ASP A 68 14.51 -2.55 8.72
CA ASP A 68 14.50 -3.98 8.34
C ASP A 68 14.26 -4.92 9.55
N ASP A 69 14.20 -4.37 10.77
CA ASP A 69 13.95 -5.04 12.03
C ASP A 69 12.50 -4.90 12.55
N LEU A 70 11.61 -4.14 11.91
CA LEU A 70 10.22 -4.09 12.35
C LEU A 70 9.55 -5.45 12.07
N PRO A 71 8.98 -6.09 13.09
CA PRO A 71 8.38 -7.41 12.90
C PRO A 71 7.23 -7.33 11.89
N PRO A 72 7.09 -8.34 11.02
CA PRO A 72 5.99 -8.38 10.07
C PRO A 72 4.66 -8.36 10.83
N MET A 73 3.80 -7.43 10.45
CA MET A 73 2.47 -7.29 11.01
C MET A 73 1.53 -8.25 10.29
N GLN A 74 1.04 -9.26 11.02
CA GLN A 74 0.03 -10.14 10.48
C GLN A 74 -1.27 -9.38 10.27
N LEU A 75 -1.77 -9.38 9.04
CA LEU A 75 -3.02 -8.76 8.69
C LEU A 75 -4.15 -9.79 8.66
N ALA A 76 -5.31 -9.43 9.18
CA ALA A 76 -6.55 -10.13 8.94
C ALA A 76 -7.03 -9.89 7.50
N GLY A 77 -6.91 -8.64 7.04
CA GLY A 77 -7.23 -8.21 5.69
C GLY A 77 -7.01 -6.71 5.52
N ILE A 78 -7.29 -6.23 4.32
CA ILE A 78 -7.06 -4.83 3.90
C ILE A 78 -8.34 -4.27 3.27
N VAL A 79 -8.62 -2.99 3.53
CA VAL A 79 -9.60 -2.20 2.79
C VAL A 79 -8.87 -1.01 2.17
N LEU A 80 -9.05 -0.80 0.85
CA LEU A 80 -8.66 0.44 0.19
C LEU A 80 -9.89 1.31 0.00
N LEU A 81 -9.80 2.56 0.44
CA LEU A 81 -10.85 3.55 0.33
C LEU A 81 -10.37 4.65 -0.61
N HIS A 82 -10.85 4.65 -1.85
CA HIS A 82 -10.46 5.66 -2.84
C HIS A 82 -11.67 6.53 -3.23
N PRO A 83 -11.51 7.84 -3.45
CA PRO A 83 -12.58 8.71 -3.93
C PRO A 83 -13.33 8.22 -5.18
N LYS A 84 -12.66 7.45 -6.04
CA LYS A 84 -13.19 6.96 -7.33
C LYS A 84 -13.73 5.54 -7.24
N THR A 85 -13.37 4.81 -6.20
CA THR A 85 -13.63 3.38 -6.08
C THR A 85 -13.85 3.03 -4.61
N ILE A 86 -15.11 2.75 -4.27
CA ILE A 86 -15.49 2.19 -2.99
C ILE A 86 -15.76 0.69 -3.19
N PRO A 87 -15.38 -0.18 -2.23
CA PRO A 87 -15.72 -1.59 -2.31
C PRO A 87 -17.23 -1.79 -2.54
N PRO A 88 -17.65 -2.70 -3.46
CA PRO A 88 -19.04 -2.78 -3.93
C PRO A 88 -20.07 -3.07 -2.84
N ASP A 89 -19.69 -3.78 -1.78
CA ASP A 89 -20.59 -4.10 -0.65
C ASP A 89 -20.48 -3.09 0.52
N MET A 90 -19.76 -1.98 0.33
CA MET A 90 -19.65 -0.92 1.33
C MET A 90 -20.68 0.18 1.05
N GLU A 91 -21.56 0.42 2.02
CA GLU A 91 -22.59 1.46 1.91
C GLU A 91 -22.06 2.86 2.20
N GLY A 92 -22.37 3.79 1.30
CA GLY A 92 -22.10 5.23 1.40
C GLY A 92 -21.07 5.74 0.38
N THR A 93 -20.96 7.06 0.27
CA THR A 93 -19.89 7.68 -0.53
C THR A 93 -18.55 7.65 0.22
N TYR A 94 -17.46 7.91 -0.50
CA TYR A 94 -16.12 8.03 0.09
C TYR A 94 -16.09 9.03 1.27
N GLU A 95 -16.73 10.18 1.11
CA GLU A 95 -16.79 11.24 2.12
C GLU A 95 -17.61 10.83 3.34
N GLU A 96 -18.73 10.13 3.13
CA GLU A 96 -19.55 9.59 4.21
C GLU A 96 -18.79 8.52 5.00
N ILE A 97 -18.05 7.66 4.30
CA ILE A 97 -17.19 6.65 4.92
C ILE A 97 -16.09 7.34 5.74
N CYS A 98 -15.37 8.32 5.17
CA CYS A 98 -14.34 9.09 5.89
C CYS A 98 -14.91 9.78 7.14
N THR A 99 -16.10 10.38 7.02
CA THR A 99 -16.80 11.01 8.15
C THR A 99 -17.13 10.01 9.25
N ARG A 100 -17.66 8.83 8.90
CA ARG A 100 -17.95 7.73 9.84
C ARG A 100 -16.67 7.13 10.44
N LEU A 101 -15.56 7.24 9.72
CA LEU A 101 -14.23 6.87 10.20
C LEU A 101 -13.59 7.93 11.10
N GLY A 102 -14.08 9.17 11.09
CA GLY A 102 -13.51 10.27 11.85
C GLY A 102 -12.22 10.81 11.24
N ILE A 103 -12.03 10.63 9.92
CA ILE A 103 -10.86 11.09 9.16
C ILE A 103 -11.29 12.07 8.07
N PRO A 104 -10.46 13.06 7.71
CA PRO A 104 -10.76 13.92 6.56
C PRO A 104 -10.67 13.10 5.25
N PRO A 105 -11.44 13.44 4.21
CA PRO A 105 -11.22 12.91 2.87
C PRO A 105 -9.82 13.30 2.36
N ALA A 106 -9.13 12.38 1.69
CA ALA A 106 -7.85 12.60 1.02
C ALA A 106 -7.98 12.34 -0.48
N ALA A 107 -7.17 13.03 -1.29
CA ALA A 107 -7.20 12.89 -2.75
C ALA A 107 -6.80 11.48 -3.21
N ASP A 108 -5.80 10.90 -2.55
CA ASP A 108 -5.25 9.58 -2.87
C ASP A 108 -6.01 8.45 -2.14
N GLY A 109 -6.91 8.81 -1.23
CA GLY A 109 -7.65 7.84 -0.44
C GLY A 109 -6.96 7.45 0.86
N TRP A 110 -7.38 6.31 1.41
CA TRP A 110 -6.86 5.76 2.66
C TRP A 110 -6.69 4.24 2.53
N ALA A 111 -5.59 3.72 3.07
CA ALA A 111 -5.44 2.30 3.33
C ALA A 111 -5.91 1.96 4.74
N VAL A 112 -6.61 0.84 4.90
CA VAL A 112 -7.04 0.34 6.20
C VAL A 112 -6.54 -1.08 6.38
N TRP A 113 -5.66 -1.27 7.34
CA TRP A 113 -5.13 -2.56 7.73
C TRP A 113 -5.92 -3.11 8.91
N ASN A 114 -6.67 -4.19 8.69
CA ASN A 114 -7.35 -4.91 9.76
C ASN A 114 -6.37 -5.90 10.39
N THR A 115 -6.15 -5.81 11.69
CA THR A 115 -5.24 -6.68 12.45
C THR A 115 -5.78 -6.90 13.87
N TRP A 116 -4.96 -7.45 14.76
CA TRP A 116 -5.28 -7.68 16.16
C TRP A 116 -4.39 -6.82 17.05
N GLY A 117 -4.97 -6.24 18.10
CA GLY A 117 -4.19 -5.64 19.20
C GLY A 117 -3.49 -6.72 20.04
N ASP A 118 -2.66 -6.29 20.99
CA ASP A 118 -1.90 -7.19 21.87
C ASP A 118 -2.80 -8.13 22.69
N ASP A 119 -3.99 -7.67 23.05
CA ASP A 119 -5.04 -8.42 23.75
C ASP A 119 -5.90 -9.29 22.81
N ARG A 120 -5.51 -9.40 21.54
CA ARG A 120 -6.22 -10.08 20.45
C ARG A 120 -7.56 -9.46 20.07
N GLN A 121 -7.87 -8.24 20.50
CA GLN A 121 -9.05 -7.54 20.01
C GLN A 121 -8.87 -7.14 18.55
N PRO A 122 -9.92 -7.23 17.71
CA PRO A 122 -9.85 -6.76 16.33
C PRO A 122 -9.64 -5.23 16.32
N ILE A 123 -8.68 -4.77 15.53
CA ILE A 123 -8.41 -3.35 15.33
C ILE A 123 -8.25 -3.04 13.84
N SER A 124 -8.57 -1.80 13.47
CA SER A 124 -8.31 -1.23 12.15
C SER A 124 -7.29 -0.11 12.29
N VAL A 125 -6.20 -0.18 11.54
CA VAL A 125 -5.19 0.88 11.44
C VAL A 125 -5.39 1.59 10.10
N ILE A 126 -5.69 2.89 10.15
CA ILE A 126 -5.91 3.73 8.96
C ILE A 126 -4.58 4.42 8.63
N LEU A 127 -4.15 4.28 7.39
CA LEU A 127 -2.84 4.71 6.90
C LEU A 127 -2.98 5.69 5.73
N ALA A 128 -2.07 6.65 5.69
CA ALA A 128 -1.92 7.57 4.56
C ALA A 128 -1.24 6.94 3.33
N ASP A 129 -0.59 5.79 3.50
CA ASP A 129 0.17 5.10 2.44
C ASP A 129 -0.72 4.08 1.70
N THR A 130 -1.24 4.50 0.55
CA THR A 130 -2.06 3.66 -0.34
C THR A 130 -1.21 2.80 -1.27
N ASP A 131 -0.15 3.36 -1.85
CA ASP A 131 0.68 2.69 -2.86
C ASP A 131 1.37 1.44 -2.33
N GLY A 132 1.96 1.53 -1.13
CA GLY A 132 2.57 0.36 -0.49
C GLY A 132 1.55 -0.74 -0.20
N THR A 133 0.32 -0.35 0.14
CA THR A 133 -0.78 -1.27 0.40
C THR A 133 -1.29 -1.96 -0.88
N GLU A 134 -1.33 -1.26 -2.01
CA GLU A 134 -1.68 -1.83 -3.31
C GLU A 134 -0.69 -2.89 -3.77
N GLY A 135 0.61 -2.70 -3.51
CA GLY A 135 1.64 -3.70 -3.76
C GLY A 135 1.37 -5.02 -3.01
N ILE A 136 1.03 -4.94 -1.72
CA ILE A 136 0.69 -6.10 -0.90
C ILE A 136 -0.52 -6.86 -1.47
N LEU A 137 -1.56 -6.13 -1.88
CA LEU A 137 -2.75 -6.73 -2.48
C LEU A 137 -2.44 -7.43 -3.81
N THR A 138 -1.54 -6.85 -4.61
CA THR A 138 -1.07 -7.45 -5.87
C THR A 138 -0.33 -8.77 -5.60
N ASP A 139 0.55 -8.80 -4.60
CA ASP A 139 1.25 -10.01 -4.20
C ASP A 139 0.28 -11.09 -3.69
N TRP A 140 -0.69 -10.71 -2.86
CA TRP A 140 -1.73 -11.63 -2.38
C TRP A 140 -2.58 -12.21 -3.52
N ALA A 141 -2.93 -11.41 -4.52
CA ALA A 141 -3.67 -11.87 -5.70
C ALA A 141 -2.88 -12.91 -6.51
N HIS A 142 -1.55 -12.80 -6.55
CA HIS A 142 -0.68 -13.81 -7.14
C HIS A 142 -0.50 -15.05 -6.25
N GLY A 143 -0.89 -14.98 -4.97
CA GLY A 143 -0.73 -16.03 -3.97
C GLY A 143 0.62 -15.97 -3.28
N ILE A 144 1.32 -14.85 -3.35
CA ILE A 144 2.56 -14.59 -2.63
C ILE A 144 2.16 -14.11 -1.23
N GLU A 145 2.61 -14.83 -0.21
CA GLU A 145 2.32 -14.50 1.17
C GLU A 145 3.35 -13.51 1.71
N VAL A 146 3.08 -12.23 1.50
CA VAL A 146 3.83 -11.12 2.07
C VAL A 146 3.03 -10.44 3.17
N TYR A 147 3.72 -9.95 4.19
CA TYR A 147 3.13 -9.12 5.24
C TYR A 147 3.98 -7.88 5.41
N PRO A 148 3.37 -6.70 5.53
CA PRO A 148 4.13 -5.49 5.75
C PRO A 148 4.75 -5.50 7.14
N PRO A 149 5.85 -4.75 7.37
CA PRO A 149 6.25 -4.40 8.73
C PRO A 149 5.14 -3.60 9.42
N ALA A 150 5.21 -3.50 10.74
CA ALA A 150 4.34 -2.58 11.48
C ALA A 150 4.44 -1.16 10.87
N PRO A 151 3.29 -0.47 10.66
CA PRO A 151 3.33 0.86 10.09
C PRO A 151 3.96 1.80 11.09
N LEU A 152 4.69 2.78 10.58
CA LEU A 152 5.36 3.75 11.41
C LEU A 152 4.36 4.74 11.98
N PRO A 153 4.62 5.34 13.14
CA PRO A 153 3.70 6.30 13.75
C PRO A 153 3.28 7.44 12.81
N ALA A 154 4.17 7.86 11.91
CA ALA A 154 3.90 8.91 10.92
C ALA A 154 2.95 8.48 9.78
N GLN A 155 2.88 7.18 9.49
CA GLN A 155 1.97 6.62 8.47
C GLN A 155 0.56 6.41 9.03
N VAL A 156 0.42 6.25 10.35
CA VAL A 156 -0.86 6.00 11.03
C VAL A 156 -1.63 7.30 11.23
N VAL A 157 -2.80 7.38 10.60
CA VAL A 157 -3.74 8.50 10.76
C VAL A 157 -4.61 8.29 11.98
N LEU A 158 -5.13 7.07 12.15
CA LEU A 158 -6.05 6.71 13.22
C LEU A 158 -6.02 5.20 13.44
N THR A 159 -6.14 4.78 14.70
CA THR A 159 -6.42 3.38 15.05
C THR A 159 -7.80 3.28 15.67
N ARG A 160 -8.58 2.28 15.26
CA ARG A 160 -9.94 2.04 15.76
C ARG A 160 -10.13 0.62 16.24
N GLN A 161 -11.01 0.44 17.22
CA GLN A 161 -11.48 -0.88 17.62
C GLN A 161 -12.48 -1.42 16.60
N GLY A 162 -12.40 -2.74 16.34
CA GLY A 162 -13.17 -3.44 15.33
C GLY A 162 -12.47 -3.48 13.97
N TRP A 163 -12.91 -4.40 13.11
CA TRP A 163 -12.48 -4.47 11.71
C TRP A 163 -13.43 -3.69 10.81
N LEU A 164 -12.86 -3.03 9.80
CA LEU A 164 -13.63 -2.46 8.70
C LEU A 164 -13.93 -3.54 7.66
N THR A 165 -15.20 -3.68 7.27
CA THR A 165 -15.68 -4.66 6.28
C THR A 165 -16.54 -3.99 5.21
N PRO A 166 -16.63 -4.54 3.99
CA PRO A 166 -15.90 -5.72 3.47
C PRO A 166 -14.40 -5.47 3.33
N MET A 167 -13.59 -6.54 3.35
CA MET A 167 -12.12 -6.46 3.24
C MET A 167 -11.57 -7.55 2.32
N THR A 168 -10.42 -7.30 1.69
CA THR A 168 -9.62 -8.34 1.04
C THR A 168 -8.87 -9.11 2.12
N LEU A 169 -9.16 -10.40 2.27
CA LEU A 169 -8.56 -11.24 3.30
C LEU A 169 -7.10 -11.56 3.00
N SER A 170 -6.28 -11.62 4.05
CA SER A 170 -4.90 -12.08 3.90
C SER A 170 -4.83 -13.59 3.60
N PRO A 171 -3.70 -14.09 3.08
CA PRO A 171 -3.49 -15.52 2.86
C PRO A 171 -3.69 -16.36 4.13
N LEU A 172 -3.18 -15.89 5.28
CA LEU A 172 -3.38 -16.53 6.57
C LEU A 172 -4.86 -16.63 6.96
N SER A 173 -5.62 -15.53 6.83
CA SER A 173 -7.06 -15.52 7.14
C SER A 173 -7.83 -16.47 6.22
N THR A 174 -7.49 -16.45 4.93
CA THR A 174 -8.08 -17.30 3.90
C THR A 174 -7.87 -18.79 4.21
N ARG A 175 -6.65 -19.17 4.63
CA ARG A 175 -6.36 -20.55 5.09
C ARG A 175 -7.13 -20.92 6.35
N LYS A 176 -7.22 -20.03 7.33
CA LYS A 176 -7.99 -20.29 8.57
C LYS A 176 -9.47 -20.53 8.29
N LEU A 177 -10.02 -19.91 7.25
CA LEU A 177 -11.41 -20.12 6.81
C LEU A 177 -11.60 -21.39 5.98
N GLY A 178 -10.53 -22.15 5.68
CA GLY A 178 -10.60 -23.33 4.84
C GLY A 178 -10.86 -23.02 3.36
N ILE A 179 -10.81 -21.75 2.96
CA ILE A 179 -10.95 -21.31 1.57
C ILE A 179 -9.59 -21.50 0.92
N THR A 180 -9.23 -22.73 0.61
CA THR A 180 -8.02 -23.01 -0.18
C THR A 180 -8.30 -22.72 -1.65
N ARG A 181 -7.34 -22.09 -2.33
CA ARG A 181 -7.36 -21.91 -3.79
C ARG A 181 -7.68 -23.27 -4.43
N PRO A 182 -8.59 -23.37 -5.41
CA PRO A 182 -8.69 -24.59 -6.21
C PRO A 182 -7.29 -24.92 -6.73
N PRO A 183 -6.83 -26.18 -6.70
CA PRO A 183 -5.58 -26.55 -7.33
C PRO A 183 -5.63 -26.06 -8.78
N TYR A 184 -4.58 -25.37 -9.20
CA TYR A 184 -4.43 -24.75 -10.51
C TYR A 184 -5.13 -25.55 -11.60
N TRP A 185 -5.95 -24.88 -12.40
CA TRP A 185 -6.40 -25.40 -13.68
C TRP A 185 -5.15 -25.63 -14.53
N THR A 186 -4.66 -26.88 -14.58
CA THR A 186 -3.83 -27.33 -15.68
C THR A 186 -4.75 -27.40 -16.91
N PRO A 187 -4.50 -26.62 -17.98
CA PRO A 187 -5.15 -26.89 -19.25
C PRO A 187 -4.85 -28.35 -19.57
N ASN A 188 -5.91 -29.12 -19.80
CA ASN A 188 -5.82 -30.53 -20.15
C ASN A 188 -4.68 -30.77 -21.14
N ALA A 189 -3.73 -31.61 -20.73
CA ALA A 189 -3.01 -32.47 -21.65
C ALA A 189 -4.00 -33.52 -22.19
N SER A 190 -5.04 -33.09 -22.91
CA SER A 190 -5.73 -33.95 -23.87
C SER A 190 -4.80 -34.00 -25.07
N GLY A 191 -4.02 -35.07 -25.23
CA GLY A 191 -4.56 -36.35 -25.61
C GLY A 191 -4.37 -36.51 -27.11
N GLY A 192 -3.13 -36.31 -27.59
CA GLY A 192 -2.72 -36.64 -28.95
C GLY A 192 -2.41 -38.13 -29.06
N GLY A 193 -3.43 -38.97 -28.83
CA GLY A 193 -3.35 -40.40 -29.09
C GLY A 193 -3.22 -40.63 -30.60
N THR A 194 -2.06 -41.10 -31.02
CA THR A 194 -1.75 -41.57 -32.37
C THR A 194 -2.73 -42.69 -32.77
N PRO A 195 -3.32 -42.68 -33.98
CA PRO A 195 -4.08 -43.83 -34.45
C PRO A 195 -3.12 -44.86 -35.06
N ALA A 196 -3.38 -46.14 -34.82
CA ALA A 196 -2.76 -47.26 -35.54
C ALA A 196 -3.75 -48.44 -35.55
N PRO A 197 -3.61 -49.40 -36.48
CA PRO A 197 -3.81 -49.24 -37.91
C PRO A 197 -4.83 -50.29 -38.45
N GLY A 198 -5.14 -50.21 -39.73
CA GLY A 198 -5.68 -51.34 -40.50
C GLY A 198 -4.57 -52.22 -41.05
#